data_AF-A0A3M2TRM3-F1
#
_entry.id   AF-A0A3M2TRM3-F1
#
_cell.length_a   1.000
_cell.length_b   1.000
_cell.length_c   1.000
_cell.angle_alpha   90.00
_cell.angle_beta   90.00
_cell.angle_gamma   90.00
#
_symmetry.space_group_name_H-M   'P 1'
#
loop_
_entity.id
_entity.type
_entity.pdbx_description
1 polymer ?
#
loop_
_entity_poly.entity_id
_entity_poly.type
_entity_poly.pdbx_seq_one_letter_code
_entity_poly.pdbx_strand_id
1 'polypeptide(L)'
;MSEYSLFTSESVSEGHPDKIADQISDAVLDAIIAEDKYARVACETLVKTGVAIIAGEVSTSAWVDLEDIVRNVILDIGYNSSDVGFDGATCGVMNIIGKQSVDIAQGVDRSKPEDQGAGDQGLMFGYASNETDVLMPAPITFSHQLVQRQAEARKSGLLPWLRPDAKSQVTCRYENGKVVGVDAIVLSTQHNPDVSYKDLREGVMELIVKHVIPAHL
;
A
#
# COMPACT_ATOMS: atom_id res chain seq x y z
N MET A 1 14.67 30.04 14.15
CA MET A 1 14.07 28.78 13.65
C MET A 1 14.65 28.54 12.28
N SER A 2 15.18 27.35 12.00
CA SER A 2 15.71 27.04 10.67
C SER A 2 14.59 27.20 9.64
N GLU A 3 14.80 28.02 8.62
CA GLU A 3 13.88 28.12 7.48
C GLU A 3 13.94 26.82 6.70
N TYR A 4 13.05 25.87 7.02
CA TYR A 4 12.83 24.70 6.18
C TYR A 4 12.09 25.15 4.94
N SER A 5 12.84 25.46 3.88
CA SER A 5 12.26 25.91 2.60
C SER A 5 11.71 24.75 1.77
N LEU A 6 12.18 23.52 2.00
CA LEU A 6 11.82 22.33 1.23
C LEU A 6 11.50 21.15 2.16
N PHE A 7 10.44 20.43 1.86
CA PHE A 7 10.11 19.16 2.53
C PHE A 7 9.65 18.13 1.50
N THR A 8 10.12 16.89 1.64
CA THR A 8 9.87 15.81 0.69
C THR A 8 9.12 14.67 1.37
N SER A 9 8.18 14.07 0.67
CA SER A 9 7.60 12.77 1.03
C SER A 9 7.48 11.90 -0.22
N GLU A 10 7.27 10.62 -0.01
CA GLU A 10 7.16 9.62 -1.08
C GLU A 10 6.01 8.66 -0.82
N SER A 11 5.64 7.91 -1.86
CA SER A 11 4.64 6.87 -1.81
C SER A 11 4.89 5.82 -2.89
N VAL A 12 4.24 4.68 -2.75
CA VAL A 12 4.32 3.57 -3.70
C VAL A 12 2.92 3.02 -3.99
N SER A 13 2.71 2.53 -5.20
CA SER A 13 1.43 1.97 -5.66
C SER A 13 1.09 0.64 -4.98
N GLU A 14 -0.17 0.21 -5.13
CA GLU A 14 -0.63 -1.14 -4.82
C GLU A 14 0.22 -2.27 -5.47
N GLY A 15 0.90 -2.00 -6.58
CA GLY A 15 1.75 -2.98 -7.25
C GLY A 15 3.19 -3.05 -6.75
N HIS A 16 3.58 -2.23 -5.77
CA HIS A 16 4.91 -2.33 -5.16
C HIS A 16 4.98 -3.60 -4.31
N PRO A 17 6.06 -4.41 -4.39
CA PRO A 17 6.12 -5.71 -3.70
C PRO A 17 5.80 -5.64 -2.20
N ASP A 18 6.32 -4.63 -1.50
CA ASP A 18 6.02 -4.45 -0.09
C ASP A 18 4.52 -4.16 0.15
N LYS A 19 3.86 -3.42 -0.75
CA LYS A 19 2.41 -3.16 -0.67
C LYS A 19 1.57 -4.34 -1.14
N ILE A 20 2.09 -5.21 -2.00
CA ILE A 20 1.44 -6.50 -2.29
C ILE A 20 1.41 -7.35 -1.02
N ALA A 21 2.53 -7.41 -0.30
CA ALA A 21 2.61 -8.13 0.98
C ALA A 21 1.62 -7.58 2.01
N ASP A 22 1.58 -6.26 2.21
CA ASP A 22 0.59 -5.61 3.09
C ASP A 22 -0.85 -5.98 2.71
N GLN A 23 -1.20 -5.87 1.42
CA GLN A 23 -2.56 -6.18 0.93
C GLN A 23 -2.94 -7.65 1.09
N ILE A 24 -2.00 -8.58 0.89
CA ILE A 24 -2.25 -10.01 1.12
C ILE A 24 -2.49 -10.26 2.61
N SER A 25 -1.64 -9.72 3.48
CA SER A 25 -1.78 -9.86 4.93
C SER A 25 -3.13 -9.33 5.43
N ASP A 26 -3.54 -8.14 4.97
CA ASP A 26 -4.83 -7.55 5.32
C ASP A 26 -6.03 -8.30 4.69
N ALA A 27 -5.90 -8.84 3.48
CA ALA A 27 -6.97 -9.65 2.88
C ALA A 27 -7.21 -10.96 3.63
N VAL A 28 -6.14 -11.58 4.15
CA VAL A 28 -6.24 -12.75 5.03
C VAL A 28 -6.91 -12.36 6.36
N LEU A 29 -6.53 -11.23 6.95
CA LEU A 29 -7.19 -10.69 8.14
C LEU A 29 -8.69 -10.49 7.88
N ASP A 30 -9.06 -9.80 6.80
CA ASP A 30 -10.45 -9.51 6.42
C ASP A 30 -11.29 -10.77 6.26
N ALA A 31 -10.76 -11.78 5.56
CA ALA A 31 -11.44 -13.05 5.37
C ALA A 31 -11.70 -13.77 6.71
N ILE A 32 -10.70 -13.77 7.60
CA ILE A 32 -10.83 -14.41 8.92
C ILE A 32 -11.84 -13.65 9.79
N ILE A 33 -11.73 -12.33 9.91
CA ILE A 33 -12.63 -11.55 10.79
C ILE A 33 -14.03 -11.40 10.21
N ALA A 34 -14.24 -11.69 8.93
CA ALA A 34 -15.59 -11.79 8.35
C ALA A 34 -16.37 -12.95 8.99
N GLU A 35 -15.72 -14.07 9.27
CA GLU A 35 -16.31 -15.26 9.88
C GLU A 35 -16.19 -15.29 11.41
N ASP A 36 -15.05 -14.85 11.95
CA ASP A 36 -14.73 -14.89 13.37
C ASP A 36 -14.27 -13.52 13.89
N LYS A 37 -15.21 -12.76 14.45
CA LYS A 37 -14.98 -11.40 14.99
C LYS A 37 -14.02 -11.36 16.18
N TYR A 38 -13.71 -12.50 16.78
CA TYR A 38 -12.80 -12.61 17.93
C TYR A 38 -11.45 -13.23 17.57
N ALA A 39 -11.21 -13.47 16.27
CA ALA A 39 -9.95 -14.00 15.80
C ALA A 39 -8.76 -13.10 16.20
N ARG A 40 -7.62 -13.74 16.47
CA ARG A 40 -6.33 -13.09 16.61
C ARG A 40 -5.51 -13.44 15.38
N VAL A 41 -5.10 -12.42 14.62
CA VAL A 41 -4.38 -12.60 13.37
C VAL A 41 -3.13 -11.75 13.41
N ALA A 42 -1.97 -12.39 13.35
CA ALA A 42 -0.68 -11.79 13.03
C ALA A 42 -0.19 -12.47 11.76
N CYS A 43 -0.56 -11.92 10.60
CA CYS A 43 -0.28 -12.51 9.29
C CYS A 43 0.80 -11.72 8.59
N GLU A 44 1.91 -12.38 8.29
CA GLU A 44 3.06 -11.80 7.61
C GLU A 44 3.17 -12.36 6.20
N THR A 45 3.47 -11.51 5.23
CA THR A 45 3.61 -11.94 3.83
C THR A 45 4.99 -11.57 3.29
N LEU A 46 5.67 -12.54 2.69
CA LEU A 46 6.87 -12.31 1.88
C LEU A 46 6.54 -12.61 0.43
N VAL A 47 6.79 -11.65 -0.46
CA VAL A 47 6.64 -11.84 -1.90
C VAL A 47 7.99 -11.79 -2.61
N LYS A 48 8.18 -12.72 -3.56
CA LYS A 48 9.31 -12.70 -4.49
C LYS A 48 8.90 -13.30 -5.84
N THR A 49 9.80 -13.24 -6.81
CA THR A 49 9.59 -13.80 -8.15
C THR A 49 9.09 -15.25 -8.06
N GLY A 50 7.84 -15.46 -8.46
CA GLY A 50 7.20 -16.77 -8.54
C GLY A 50 6.66 -17.33 -7.22
N VAL A 51 6.72 -16.61 -6.10
CA VAL A 51 6.22 -17.12 -4.81
C VAL A 51 5.66 -16.03 -3.90
N ALA A 52 4.54 -16.33 -3.24
CA ALA A 52 4.04 -15.65 -2.05
C ALA A 52 4.10 -16.61 -0.85
N ILE A 53 4.77 -16.19 0.22
CA ILE A 53 4.91 -16.97 1.46
C ILE A 53 4.10 -16.24 2.54
N ILE A 54 3.14 -16.95 3.14
CA ILE A 54 2.25 -16.44 4.16
C ILE A 54 2.62 -17.13 5.47
N ALA A 55 2.92 -16.34 6.49
CA ALA A 55 3.47 -16.77 7.77
C ALA A 55 2.82 -16.05 8.94
N GLY A 56 3.25 -16.41 10.16
CA GLY A 56 2.81 -15.76 11.40
C GLY A 56 1.90 -16.65 12.23
N GLU A 57 1.13 -16.03 13.12
CA GLU A 57 0.28 -16.72 14.08
C GLU A 57 -1.19 -16.35 13.93
N VAL A 58 -2.03 -17.37 13.81
CA VAL A 58 -3.49 -17.20 13.74
C VAL A 58 -4.18 -18.06 14.79
N SER A 59 -5.10 -17.45 15.54
CA SER A 59 -6.06 -18.11 16.41
C SER A 59 -7.47 -17.75 15.95
N THR A 60 -8.16 -18.70 15.33
CA THR A 60 -9.52 -18.51 14.83
C THR A 60 -10.27 -19.84 14.72
N SER A 61 -11.59 -19.75 14.68
CA SER A 61 -12.50 -20.84 14.29
C SER A 61 -12.90 -20.82 12.81
N ALA A 62 -12.57 -19.74 12.09
CA ALA A 62 -12.84 -19.57 10.67
C ALA A 62 -12.07 -20.58 9.80
N TRP A 63 -12.63 -20.93 8.65
CA TRP A 63 -11.92 -21.65 7.60
C TRP A 63 -11.82 -20.73 6.39
N VAL A 64 -10.60 -20.39 5.98
CA VAL A 64 -10.36 -19.52 4.83
C VAL A 64 -9.48 -20.24 3.80
N ASP A 65 -9.81 -20.05 2.53
CA ASP A 65 -8.96 -20.53 1.43
C ASP A 65 -7.84 -19.53 1.16
N LEU A 66 -6.71 -19.73 1.83
CA LEU A 66 -5.54 -18.85 1.70
C LEU A 66 -5.00 -18.80 0.28
N GLU A 67 -5.05 -19.91 -0.46
CA GLU A 67 -4.53 -19.92 -1.82
C GLU A 67 -5.38 -19.01 -2.72
N ASP A 68 -6.70 -19.19 -2.68
CA ASP A 68 -7.62 -18.37 -3.47
C ASP A 68 -7.53 -16.88 -3.09
N ILE A 69 -7.46 -16.54 -1.80
CA ILE A 69 -7.32 -15.16 -1.33
C ILE A 69 -6.05 -14.52 -1.89
N VAL A 70 -4.90 -15.17 -1.71
CA VAL A 70 -3.60 -14.66 -2.16
C VAL A 70 -3.57 -14.44 -3.67
N ARG A 71 -4.07 -15.43 -4.43
CA ARG A 71 -4.10 -15.35 -5.89
C ARG A 71 -4.99 -14.21 -6.36
N ASN A 72 -6.18 -14.06 -5.78
CA ASN A 72 -7.12 -13.01 -6.17
C ASN A 72 -6.55 -11.62 -5.89
N VAL A 73 -5.91 -11.40 -4.73
CA VAL A 73 -5.25 -10.12 -4.42
C VAL A 73 -4.19 -9.77 -5.47
N ILE A 74 -3.33 -10.74 -5.83
CA ILE A 74 -2.26 -10.53 -6.83
C ILE A 74 -2.86 -10.20 -8.22
N LEU A 75 -3.92 -10.90 -8.62
CA LEU A 75 -4.62 -10.69 -9.88
C LEU A 75 -5.33 -9.33 -9.92
N ASP A 76 -5.99 -8.92 -8.84
CA ASP A 76 -6.72 -7.65 -8.72
C ASP A 76 -5.79 -6.44 -8.74
N ILE A 77 -4.58 -6.57 -8.19
CA ILE A 77 -3.51 -5.59 -8.33
C ILE A 77 -3.09 -5.45 -9.79
N GLY A 78 -3.21 -6.51 -10.59
CA GLY A 78 -2.92 -6.53 -12.03
C GLY A 78 -1.67 -7.33 -12.40
N TYR A 79 -1.15 -8.17 -11.51
CA TYR A 79 -0.12 -9.15 -11.82
C TYR A 79 -0.76 -10.44 -12.32
N ASN A 80 -1.18 -10.42 -13.59
CA ASN A 80 -1.96 -11.47 -14.26
C ASN A 80 -1.24 -12.13 -15.45
N SER A 81 0.07 -11.90 -15.58
CA SER A 81 0.92 -12.51 -16.60
C SER A 81 2.38 -12.49 -16.17
N SER A 82 3.11 -13.56 -16.48
CA SER A 82 4.56 -13.59 -16.30
C SER A 82 5.29 -12.45 -17.05
N ASP A 83 4.68 -11.88 -18.10
CA ASP A 83 5.25 -10.75 -18.87
C ASP A 83 5.40 -9.46 -18.04
N VAL A 84 4.61 -9.32 -16.97
CA VAL A 84 4.71 -8.20 -16.02
C VAL A 84 5.62 -8.51 -14.82
N GLY A 85 6.24 -9.70 -14.80
CA GLY A 85 7.23 -10.12 -13.81
C GLY A 85 6.67 -10.90 -12.61
N PHE A 86 5.35 -11.01 -12.50
CA PHE A 86 4.65 -11.79 -11.48
C PHE A 86 3.24 -12.12 -11.95
N ASP A 87 2.71 -13.28 -11.54
CA ASP A 87 1.44 -13.81 -12.03
C ASP A 87 0.71 -14.59 -10.94
N GLY A 88 -0.42 -14.06 -10.47
CA GLY A 88 -1.26 -14.68 -9.44
C GLY A 88 -1.84 -16.02 -9.87
N ALA A 89 -2.01 -16.28 -11.17
CA ALA A 89 -2.53 -17.55 -11.66
C ALA A 89 -1.49 -18.68 -11.64
N THR A 90 -0.19 -18.35 -11.62
CA THR A 90 0.88 -19.34 -11.74
C THR A 90 1.90 -19.32 -10.60
N CYS A 91 1.89 -18.30 -9.74
CA CYS A 91 2.83 -18.23 -8.62
C CYS A 91 2.59 -19.37 -7.62
N GLY A 92 3.67 -19.81 -6.96
CA GLY A 92 3.55 -20.66 -5.78
C GLY A 92 2.97 -19.89 -4.60
N VAL A 93 2.08 -20.53 -3.84
CA VAL A 93 1.59 -20.01 -2.56
C VAL A 93 2.07 -20.97 -1.48
N MET A 94 2.82 -20.47 -0.51
CA MET A 94 3.36 -21.25 0.60
C MET A 94 2.75 -20.77 1.91
N ASN A 95 1.97 -21.64 2.55
CA ASN A 95 1.42 -21.38 3.87
C ASN A 95 2.31 -22.00 4.96
N ILE A 96 2.81 -21.16 5.86
CA ILE A 96 3.56 -21.55 7.06
C ILE A 96 2.97 -20.90 8.33
N ILE A 97 1.66 -20.60 8.33
CA ILE A 97 0.95 -20.10 9.51
C ILE A 97 0.93 -21.14 10.63
N GLY A 98 1.30 -20.70 11.83
CA GLY A 98 1.21 -21.46 13.07
C GLY A 98 0.03 -21.03 13.95
N LYS A 99 -0.20 -21.79 15.03
CA LYS A 99 -1.09 -21.35 16.11
C LYS A 99 -0.39 -20.32 16.98
N GLN A 100 -1.14 -19.36 17.51
CA GLN A 100 -0.62 -18.41 18.49
C GLN A 100 -0.07 -19.10 19.75
N SER A 101 1.00 -18.55 20.30
CA SER A 101 1.56 -19.02 21.58
C SER A 101 0.54 -18.89 22.71
N VAL A 102 0.36 -19.98 23.47
CA VAL A 102 -0.53 -20.03 24.64
C VAL A 102 -0.09 -19.06 25.75
N ASP A 103 1.19 -18.73 25.83
CA ASP A 103 1.74 -17.83 26.85
C ASP A 103 1.36 -16.37 26.56
N ILE A 104 1.22 -16.00 25.28
CA ILE A 104 0.75 -14.67 24.85
C ILE A 104 -0.75 -14.54 25.11
N ALA A 105 -1.53 -15.57 24.77
CA ALA A 105 -2.99 -15.55 24.97
C ALA A 105 -3.38 -15.31 26.44
N GLN A 106 -2.68 -15.95 27.39
CA GLN A 106 -2.92 -15.74 28.84
C GLN A 106 -2.60 -14.30 29.30
N GLY A 107 -1.56 -13.69 28.72
CA GLY A 107 -1.17 -12.32 29.04
C GLY A 107 -2.19 -11.28 28.57
N VAL A 108 -2.89 -11.58 27.46
CA VAL A 108 -3.77 -10.64 26.75
C VAL A 108 -5.24 -10.87 27.10
N ASP A 109 -5.73 -12.10 27.18
CA ASP A 109 -7.17 -12.35 27.29
C ASP A 109 -7.73 -11.95 28.66
N ARG A 110 -8.86 -11.24 28.62
CA ARG A 110 -9.58 -10.75 29.80
C ARG A 110 -11.07 -10.99 29.62
N SER A 111 -11.77 -11.22 30.72
CA SER A 111 -13.22 -11.44 30.71
C SER A 111 -14.02 -10.18 30.36
N LYS A 112 -13.43 -9.00 30.60
CA LYS A 112 -14.03 -7.70 30.34
C LYS A 112 -13.21 -6.94 29.30
N PRO A 113 -13.84 -6.35 28.27
CA PRO A 113 -13.14 -5.57 27.25
C PRO A 113 -12.32 -4.41 27.83
N GLU A 114 -12.80 -3.76 28.89
CA GLU A 114 -12.10 -2.65 29.55
C GLU A 114 -10.80 -3.04 30.27
N ASP A 115 -10.63 -4.32 30.59
CA ASP A 115 -9.43 -4.84 31.25
C ASP A 115 -8.35 -5.29 30.25
N GLN A 116 -8.68 -5.28 28.95
CA GLN A 116 -7.82 -5.75 27.85
C GLN A 116 -6.49 -4.99 27.83
N GLY A 117 -5.41 -5.72 28.11
CA GLY A 117 -4.04 -5.18 28.00
C GLY A 117 -3.60 -5.01 26.55
N ALA A 118 -2.56 -4.21 26.34
CA ALA A 118 -1.91 -4.11 25.03
C ALA A 118 -1.30 -5.47 24.62
N GLY A 119 -1.34 -5.79 23.32
CA GLY A 119 -0.72 -7.01 22.79
C GLY A 119 0.80 -7.00 22.82
N ASP A 120 1.41 -5.81 22.83
CA ASP A 120 2.85 -5.59 22.97
C ASP A 120 3.12 -4.19 23.55
N GLN A 121 4.35 -3.94 23.99
CA GLN A 121 4.84 -2.60 24.32
C GLN A 121 4.98 -1.73 23.06
N GLY A 122 4.70 -0.42 23.16
CA GLY A 122 4.83 0.47 22.02
C GLY A 122 4.64 1.94 22.34
N LEU A 123 4.90 2.77 21.34
CA LEU A 123 4.67 4.21 21.35
C LEU A 123 3.94 4.60 20.07
N MET A 124 2.96 5.50 20.17
CA MET A 124 2.09 5.88 19.05
C MET A 124 2.05 7.39 18.93
N PHE A 125 2.08 7.90 17.69
CA PHE A 125 1.90 9.31 17.38
C PHE A 125 0.69 9.49 16.48
N GLY A 126 -0.15 10.46 16.81
CA GLY A 126 -1.18 10.99 15.91
C GLY A 126 -0.75 12.35 15.38
N TYR A 127 -1.04 12.61 14.10
CA TYR A 127 -0.74 13.89 13.47
C TYR A 127 -1.91 14.33 12.60
N ALA A 128 -2.14 15.65 12.53
CA ALA A 128 -3.08 16.27 11.62
C ALA A 128 -2.55 17.67 11.23
N SER A 129 -2.81 18.08 9.99
CA SER A 129 -2.42 19.40 9.47
C SER A 129 -3.49 19.93 8.51
N ASN A 130 -3.82 21.22 8.59
CA ASN A 130 -4.81 21.85 7.71
C ASN A 130 -4.23 22.31 6.36
N GLU A 131 -3.07 21.80 5.96
CA GLU A 131 -2.46 22.04 4.64
C GLU A 131 -3.30 21.48 3.49
N THR A 132 -4.12 20.46 3.76
CA THR A 132 -5.04 19.82 2.80
C THR A 132 -6.43 19.67 3.42
N ASP A 133 -7.44 19.40 2.59
CA ASP A 133 -8.83 19.17 3.01
C ASP A 133 -9.02 17.85 3.78
N VAL A 134 -8.16 16.87 3.56
CA VAL A 134 -8.11 15.59 4.29
C VAL A 134 -7.29 15.64 5.59
N LEU A 135 -6.90 16.85 6.03
CA LEU A 135 -6.16 17.11 7.27
C LEU A 135 -4.79 16.42 7.38
N MET A 136 -4.12 16.21 6.24
CA MET A 136 -2.78 15.59 6.14
C MET A 136 -1.74 16.56 5.55
N PRO A 137 -0.43 16.36 5.81
CA PRO A 137 0.61 17.15 5.15
C PRO A 137 0.52 17.04 3.63
N ALA A 138 0.72 18.15 2.91
CA ALA A 138 0.58 18.16 1.46
C ALA A 138 1.55 17.21 0.73
N PRO A 139 2.85 17.09 1.07
CA PRO A 139 3.81 16.25 0.35
C PRO A 139 3.40 14.78 0.30
N ILE A 140 2.97 14.22 1.44
CA ILE A 140 2.55 12.81 1.52
C ILE A 140 1.19 12.60 0.85
N THR A 141 0.27 13.56 0.98
CA THR A 141 -1.05 13.52 0.34
C THR A 141 -0.90 13.48 -1.18
N PHE A 142 -0.11 14.39 -1.76
CA PHE A 142 0.14 14.42 -3.20
C PHE A 142 0.88 13.17 -3.68
N SER A 143 1.86 12.67 -2.92
CA SER A 143 2.56 11.42 -3.26
C SER A 143 1.56 10.24 -3.34
N HIS A 144 0.71 10.05 -2.34
CA HIS A 144 -0.33 9.02 -2.39
C HIS A 144 -1.29 9.19 -3.58
N GLN A 145 -1.77 10.40 -3.82
CA GLN A 145 -2.70 10.67 -4.91
C GLN A 145 -2.06 10.42 -6.29
N LEU A 146 -0.75 10.66 -6.46
CA LEU A 146 -0.05 10.37 -7.71
C LEU A 146 -0.04 8.86 -8.03
N VAL A 147 0.31 8.01 -7.06
CA VAL A 147 0.31 6.55 -7.28
C VAL A 147 -1.11 5.97 -7.33
N GLN A 148 -2.07 6.56 -6.61
CA GLN A 148 -3.49 6.21 -6.74
C GLN A 148 -4.01 6.52 -8.15
N ARG A 149 -3.74 7.73 -8.65
CA ARG A 149 -4.14 8.15 -10.00
C ARG A 149 -3.47 7.32 -11.09
N GLN A 150 -2.21 6.90 -10.88
CA GLN A 150 -1.53 5.93 -11.75
C GLN A 150 -2.30 4.61 -11.83
N ALA A 151 -2.72 4.07 -10.68
CA ALA A 151 -3.46 2.81 -10.62
C ALA A 151 -4.83 2.93 -11.31
N GLU A 152 -5.54 4.04 -11.12
CA GLU A 152 -6.80 4.33 -11.82
C GLU A 152 -6.62 4.41 -13.34
N ALA A 153 -5.62 5.15 -13.82
CA ALA A 153 -5.34 5.29 -15.24
C ALA A 153 -4.97 3.94 -15.90
N ARG A 154 -4.28 3.07 -15.16
CA ARG A 154 -4.00 1.70 -15.57
C ARG A 154 -5.26 0.84 -15.60
N LYS A 155 -5.99 0.72 -14.48
CA LYS A 155 -7.17 -0.15 -14.33
C LYS A 155 -8.32 0.23 -15.26
N SER A 156 -8.48 1.52 -15.56
CA SER A 156 -9.47 2.00 -16.53
C SER A 156 -9.09 1.79 -18.00
N GLY A 157 -7.83 1.42 -18.29
CA GLY A 157 -7.30 1.33 -19.65
C GLY A 157 -7.02 2.68 -20.30
N LEU A 158 -7.10 3.80 -19.57
CA LEU A 158 -6.76 5.13 -20.08
C LEU A 158 -5.29 5.21 -20.52
N LEU A 159 -4.40 4.60 -19.75
CA LEU A 159 -2.99 4.44 -20.07
C LEU A 159 -2.65 2.93 -20.04
N PRO A 160 -2.97 2.20 -21.12
CA PRO A 160 -2.94 0.73 -21.11
C PRO A 160 -1.53 0.13 -21.07
N TRP A 161 -0.50 0.96 -21.29
CA TRP A 161 0.90 0.56 -21.20
C TRP A 161 1.46 0.62 -19.78
N LEU A 162 0.72 1.17 -18.81
CA LEU A 162 1.13 1.14 -17.40
C LEU A 162 1.05 -0.28 -16.83
N ARG A 163 2.02 -0.60 -15.98
CA ARG A 163 2.05 -1.84 -15.19
C ARG A 163 1.90 -1.51 -13.69
N PRO A 164 1.66 -2.51 -12.82
CA PRO A 164 1.22 -2.25 -11.45
C PRO A 164 2.22 -1.47 -10.57
N ASP A 165 3.53 -1.67 -10.69
CA ASP A 165 4.53 -1.02 -9.82
C ASP A 165 4.78 0.44 -10.20
N ALA A 166 4.63 1.35 -9.24
CA ALA A 166 4.96 2.77 -9.34
C ALA A 166 5.40 3.36 -8.00
N LYS A 167 6.21 4.42 -8.06
CA LYS A 167 6.76 5.17 -6.94
C LYS A 167 6.68 6.66 -7.22
N SER A 168 6.13 7.43 -6.28
CA SER A 168 6.06 8.88 -6.36
C SER A 168 6.89 9.54 -5.27
N GLN A 169 7.45 10.70 -5.55
CA GLN A 169 8.08 11.57 -4.56
C GLN A 169 7.73 13.02 -4.89
N VAL A 170 7.33 13.80 -3.88
CA VAL A 170 6.95 15.20 -4.03
C VAL A 170 7.74 16.04 -3.03
N THR A 171 8.42 17.07 -3.53
CA THR A 171 9.09 18.09 -2.72
C THR A 171 8.28 19.38 -2.78
N CYS A 172 7.76 19.82 -1.64
CA CYS A 172 7.03 21.08 -1.53
C CYS A 172 7.91 22.18 -0.92
N ARG A 173 7.69 23.42 -1.39
CA ARG A 173 8.25 24.63 -0.78
C ARG A 173 7.36 25.14 0.32
N TYR A 174 7.98 25.50 1.45
CA TYR A 174 7.29 26.06 2.59
C TYR A 174 7.77 27.47 2.92
N GLU A 175 6.82 28.37 3.15
CA GLU A 175 7.05 29.69 3.73
C GLU A 175 6.08 29.92 4.90
N ASN A 176 6.61 30.29 6.06
CA ASN A 176 5.81 30.54 7.27
C ASN A 176 4.86 29.38 7.63
N GLY A 177 5.31 28.14 7.43
CA GLY A 177 4.54 26.93 7.71
C GLY A 177 3.43 26.63 6.69
N LYS A 178 3.39 27.31 5.55
CA LYS A 178 2.43 27.07 4.46
C LYS A 178 3.14 26.58 3.21
N VAL A 179 2.49 25.66 2.51
CA VAL A 179 2.92 25.21 1.18
C VAL A 179 2.70 26.37 0.19
N VAL A 180 3.78 26.81 -0.46
CA VAL A 180 3.74 27.90 -1.45
C VAL A 180 4.06 27.43 -2.86
N GLY A 181 4.46 26.17 -3.03
CA GLY A 181 4.48 25.52 -4.33
C GLY A 181 5.20 24.18 -4.34
N VAL A 182 5.23 23.52 -5.49
CA VAL A 182 5.94 22.25 -5.68
C VAL A 182 7.29 22.49 -6.37
N ASP A 183 8.38 22.08 -5.73
CA ASP A 183 9.74 22.24 -6.25
C ASP A 183 10.12 21.13 -7.22
N ALA A 184 9.80 19.88 -6.86
CA ALA A 184 10.16 18.71 -7.64
C ALA A 184 9.12 17.59 -7.48
N ILE A 185 8.88 16.87 -8.58
CA ILE A 185 8.06 15.65 -8.61
C ILE A 185 8.86 14.57 -9.33
N VAL A 186 8.91 13.40 -8.71
CA VAL A 186 9.40 12.17 -9.35
C VAL A 186 8.25 11.18 -9.37
N LEU A 187 7.94 10.63 -10.55
CA LEU A 187 7.05 9.48 -10.68
C LEU A 187 7.75 8.43 -11.55
N SER A 188 8.19 7.36 -10.91
CA SER A 188 8.70 6.17 -11.58
C SER A 188 7.56 5.17 -11.71
N THR A 189 7.34 4.63 -12.90
CA THR A 189 6.27 3.66 -13.12
C THR A 189 6.76 2.57 -14.06
N GLN A 190 6.41 1.33 -13.73
CA GLN A 190 6.61 0.19 -14.60
C GLN A 190 5.70 0.31 -15.81
N HIS A 191 6.21 -0.02 -17.00
CA HIS A 191 5.46 0.13 -18.24
C HIS A 191 5.83 -0.97 -19.26
N ASN A 192 4.99 -1.14 -20.28
CA ASN A 192 5.31 -1.95 -21.45
C ASN A 192 6.54 -1.36 -22.18
N PRO A 193 7.51 -2.16 -22.64
CA PRO A 193 8.64 -1.68 -23.45
C PRO A 193 8.26 -0.96 -24.75
N ASP A 194 7.05 -1.17 -25.27
CA ASP A 194 6.61 -0.61 -26.55
C ASP A 194 6.24 0.89 -26.50
N VAL A 195 5.98 1.46 -25.32
CA VAL A 195 5.66 2.90 -25.20
C VAL A 195 6.94 3.73 -25.36
N SER A 196 6.87 4.77 -26.20
CA SER A 196 7.99 5.71 -26.33
C SER A 196 8.15 6.54 -25.06
N TYR A 197 9.38 6.91 -24.71
CA TYR A 197 9.62 7.77 -23.54
C TYR A 197 8.88 9.12 -23.64
N LYS A 198 8.71 9.64 -24.86
CA LYS A 198 7.97 10.88 -25.10
C LYS A 198 6.50 10.72 -24.68
N ASP A 199 5.83 9.68 -25.19
CA ASP A 199 4.42 9.44 -24.91
C ASP A 199 4.20 9.04 -23.45
N LEU A 200 5.14 8.29 -22.85
CA LEU A 200 5.14 7.98 -21.43
C LEU A 200 5.17 9.26 -20.60
N ARG A 201 6.12 10.15 -20.87
CA ARG A 201 6.28 11.41 -20.12
C ARG A 201 5.07 12.32 -20.28
N GLU A 202 4.54 12.43 -21.49
CA GLU A 202 3.36 13.25 -21.78
C GLU A 202 2.11 12.68 -21.09
N GLY A 203 1.85 11.38 -21.21
CA GLY A 203 0.73 10.71 -20.56
C GLY A 203 0.78 10.82 -19.04
N VAL A 204 1.96 10.61 -18.43
CA VAL A 204 2.17 10.81 -17.00
C VAL A 204 1.92 12.28 -16.60
N MET A 205 2.47 13.23 -17.34
CA MET A 205 2.33 14.66 -17.02
C MET A 205 0.87 15.11 -17.09
N GLU A 206 0.19 14.85 -18.20
CA GLU A 206 -1.14 15.39 -18.46
C GLU A 206 -2.24 14.64 -17.71
N LEU A 207 -2.14 13.31 -17.58
CA LEU A 207 -3.24 12.49 -17.06
C LEU A 207 -3.07 12.09 -15.59
N ILE A 208 -1.87 12.26 -15.02
CA ILE A 208 -1.56 11.93 -13.62
C ILE A 208 -1.11 13.18 -12.87
N VAL A 209 0.02 13.79 -13.23
CA VAL A 209 0.63 14.88 -12.44
C VAL A 209 -0.27 16.11 -12.40
N LYS A 210 -0.69 16.64 -13.55
CA LYS A 210 -1.58 17.82 -13.61
C LYS A 210 -2.99 17.55 -13.08
N HIS A 211 -3.39 16.28 -13.00
CA HIS A 211 -4.68 15.90 -12.44
C HIS A 211 -4.65 15.98 -10.90
N VAL A 212 -3.52 15.63 -10.29
CA VAL A 212 -3.36 15.56 -8.83
C VAL A 212 -2.86 16.87 -8.25
N ILE A 213 -1.86 17.49 -8.87
CA ILE A 213 -1.20 18.66 -8.32
C ILE A 213 -2.04 19.91 -8.61
N PRO A 214 -2.47 20.66 -7.57
CA PRO A 214 -3.23 21.88 -7.78
C PRO A 214 -2.45 22.89 -8.62
N ALA A 215 -3.08 23.42 -9.68
CA ALA A 215 -2.42 24.33 -10.64
C ALA A 215 -1.98 25.68 -10.05
N HIS A 216 -2.38 26.00 -8.82
CA HIS A 216 -1.98 27.21 -8.11
C HIS A 216 -0.72 27.02 -7.24
N LEU A 217 -0.18 25.81 -7.18
CA LEU A 217 1.05 25.42 -6.48
C LEU A 217 2.22 25.21 -7.46
#